data_AF-A0AAW2GSS2-F1
#
_entry.id   AF-A0AAW2GSS2-F1
#
_cell.length_a   1.000
_cell.length_b   1.000
_cell.length_c   1.000
_cell.angle_alpha   90.00
_cell.angle_beta   90.00
_cell.angle_gamma   90.00
#
_symmetry.space_group_name_H-M   'P 1'
#
loop_
_entity.id
_entity.type
_entity.pdbx_description
1 polymer ?
#
loop_
_entity_poly.entity_id
_entity_poly.type
_entity_poly.pdbx_seq_one_letter_code
_entity_poly.pdbx_strand_id
1 'polypeptide(L)' 'MIVAEESILELEKHLPNAFTQKVPYKLFNHVDFVMAIDAKTFVYNSILKVIQKFVS' A
#
# COMPACT_ATOMS: atom_id res chain seq x y z
N MET A 1 8.23 -13.77 -2.18
CA MET A 1 7.19 -12.91 -1.59
C MET A 1 7.31 -13.03 -0.08
N ILE A 2 7.67 -11.96 0.63
CA ILE A 2 7.91 -12.03 2.10
C ILE A 2 6.57 -12.01 2.86
N VAL A 3 5.53 -11.37 2.32
CA VAL A 3 4.18 -11.32 2.87
C VAL A 3 3.18 -11.73 1.80
N ALA A 4 2.33 -12.71 2.11
CA ALA A 4 1.31 -13.24 1.20
C ALA A 4 0.04 -12.37 1.16
N GLU A 5 -0.69 -12.38 0.05
CA GLU A 5 -1.93 -11.59 -0.08
C GLU A 5 -2.99 -12.02 0.94
N GLU A 6 -3.08 -13.31 1.26
CA GLU A 6 -4.03 -13.87 2.22
C GLU A 6 -3.79 -13.32 3.64
N SER A 7 -2.53 -13.13 4.02
CA SER A 7 -2.17 -12.53 5.31
C SER A 7 -2.62 -11.08 5.43
N ILE A 8 -2.63 -10.33 4.31
CA ILE A 8 -3.11 -8.95 4.28
C ILE A 8 -4.63 -8.93 4.47
N LEU A 9 -5.36 -9.81 3.78
CA LEU A 9 -6.81 -9.93 3.92
C LEU A 9 -7.24 -10.35 5.33
N GLU A 10 -6.46 -11.21 5.98
CA GLU A 10 -6.72 -11.59 7.36
C GLU A 10 -6.44 -10.44 8.33
N LEU A 11 -5.37 -9.68 8.10
CA LEU A 11 -5.04 -8.50 8.90
C LEU A 11 -6.13 -7.42 8.82
N GLU A 12 -6.69 -7.17 7.63
CA GLU A 12 -7.75 -6.17 7.42
C GLU A 12 -8.98 -6.43 8.31
N LYS A 13 -9.34 -7.70 8.52
CA LYS A 13 -10.47 -8.08 9.40
C LYS A 13 -10.27 -7.67 10.86
N HIS A 14 -9.02 -7.52 11.30
CA HIS A 14 -8.67 -7.25 12.69
C HIS A 14 -8.43 -5.76 12.99
N LEU A 15 -8.42 -4.89 11.98
CA LEU A 15 -8.09 -3.48 12.14
C LEU A 15 -9.33 -2.59 11.92
N PRO A 16 -9.93 -2.03 13.00
CA PRO A 16 -11.04 -1.10 12.84
C PRO A 16 -10.55 0.18 12.15
N ASN A 17 -11.26 0.61 11.10
CA ASN A 17 -10.94 1.76 10.24
C ASN A 17 -9.70 1.58 9.34
N ALA A 18 -9.24 0.36 9.09
CA ALA A 18 -8.28 0.10 8.03
C ALA A 18 -8.92 0.10 6.65
N PHE A 19 -8.14 0.45 5.63
CA PHE A 19 -8.51 0.36 4.22
C PHE A 19 -7.36 -0.26 3.45
N THR A 20 -7.63 -1.33 2.71
CA THR A 20 -6.63 -1.98 1.84
C THR A 20 -6.70 -1.43 0.42
N GLN A 21 -5.54 -1.10 -0.17
CA GLN A 21 -5.42 -0.73 -1.57
C GLN A 21 -4.41 -1.62 -2.28
N LYS A 22 -4.85 -2.33 -3.33
CA LYS A 22 -3.94 -3.10 -4.18
C LYS A 22 -3.16 -2.16 -5.12
N VAL A 23 -1.86 -2.37 -5.22
CA VAL A 23 -1.01 -1.63 -6.18
C VAL A 23 -1.37 -2.11 -7.60
N PRO A 24 -1.68 -1.21 -8.55
CA PRO A 24 -2.15 -1.57 -9.88
C PRO A 24 -0.99 -1.98 -10.82
N TYR A 25 -0.09 -2.84 -10.33
CA TYR A 25 1.02 -3.39 -11.12
C TYR A 25 1.27 -4.84 -10.68
N LYS A 26 1.05 -5.79 -11.60
CA LYS A 26 1.03 -7.24 -11.29
C LYS A 26 2.37 -7.79 -10.80
N LEU A 27 3.48 -7.18 -11.24
CA LEU A 27 4.82 -7.60 -10.86
C LEU A 27 5.35 -6.85 -9.63
N PHE A 28 4.57 -5.89 -9.09
CA PHE A 28 4.94 -5.15 -7.90
C PHE A 28 5.05 -6.12 -6.73
N ASN A 29 6.23 -6.22 -6.16
CA ASN A 29 6.54 -7.12 -5.07
C ASN A 29 6.99 -6.34 -3.82
N HIS A 30 7.44 -7.07 -2.82
CA HIS A 30 7.75 -6.52 -1.51
C HIS A 30 8.88 -5.47 -1.52
N VAL A 31 9.91 -5.68 -2.36
CA VAL A 31 11.08 -4.79 -2.44
C VAL A 31 10.71 -3.46 -3.13
N ASP A 32 9.75 -3.52 -4.06
CA ASP A 32 9.34 -2.38 -4.88
C ASP A 32 8.71 -1.25 -4.06
N PHE A 33 8.11 -1.55 -2.91
CA PHE A 33 7.58 -0.54 -1.98
C PHE A 33 8.64 0.45 -1.48
N VAL A 34 9.92 0.07 -1.53
CA VAL A 34 11.04 0.89 -1.03
C VAL A 34 11.99 1.30 -2.16
N MET A 35 12.18 0.44 -3.17
CA MET A 35 13.26 0.60 -4.15
C MET A 35 12.81 0.80 -5.59
N ALA A 36 11.51 0.66 -5.89
CA ALA A 36 11.06 0.83 -7.28
C ALA A 36 11.14 2.29 -7.71
N ILE A 37 11.64 2.51 -8.93
CA ILE A 37 11.78 3.84 -9.55
C ILE A 37 10.41 4.53 -9.64
N ASP A 38 9.34 3.75 -9.86
CA ASP A 38 7.96 4.19 -10.00
C ASP A 38 7.13 4.05 -8.71
N ALA A 39 7.75 3.76 -7.56
CA ALA A 39 7.07 3.69 -6.25
C ALA A 39 6.36 5.01 -5.91
N LYS A 40 6.91 6.15 -6.34
CA LYS A 40 6.25 7.46 -6.20
C LYS A 40 4.88 7.50 -6.88
N THR A 41 4.82 6.99 -8.12
CA THR A 41 3.60 6.97 -8.93
C THR A 41 2.59 5.98 -8.37
N PHE A 42 3.05 4.77 -8.05
CA PHE A 42 2.17 3.67 -7.64
C PHE A 42 1.72 3.72 -6.18
N VAL A 43 2.52 4.31 -5.28
CA VAL A 43 2.30 4.26 -3.83
C VAL A 43 2.36 5.65 -3.19
N TYR A 44 3.47 6.37 -3.30
CA TYR A 44 3.69 7.54 -2.41
C TYR A 44 2.72 8.70 -2.67
N ASN A 45 2.32 8.92 -3.92
CA ASN A 45 1.34 9.95 -4.24
C ASN A 45 -0.04 9.71 -3.56
N SER A 46 -0.46 8.45 -3.38
CA SER A 46 -1.73 8.17 -2.67
C SER A 46 -1.58 8.41 -1.17
N ILE A 47 -0.46 7.99 -0.57
CA ILE A 47 -0.15 8.23 0.84
C ILE A 47 -0.14 9.74 1.15
N LEU A 48 0.54 10.54 0.33
CA LEU A 48 0.59 12.00 0.51
C LEU A 48 -0.79 12.64 0.44
N LYS A 49 -1.67 12.20 -0.47
CA LYS A 49 -3.07 12.67 -0.52
C LYS A 49 -3.83 12.34 0.75
N VAL A 50 -3.61 11.16 1.34
CA VAL A 50 -4.25 10.78 2.62
C VAL A 50 -3.75 11.68 3.73
N ILE A 51 -2.42 11.84 3.88
CA ILE A 51 -1.82 12.70 4.91
C ILE A 51 -2.34 14.14 4.79
N GLN A 52 -2.37 14.69 3.57
CA GLN A 52 -2.84 16.05 3.31
C GLN A 52 -4.27 16.26 3.82
N LYS A 53 -5.19 15.30 3.63
CA LYS A 53 -6.58 15.40 4.13
C LYS A 53 -6.70 15.59 5.64
N PHE A 54 -5.69 15.22 6.42
CA PHE A 54 -5.71 15.31 7.88
C PHE A 54 -4.81 16.42 8.43
N VAL A 55 -3.96 17.02 7.60
CA VAL A 55 -3.00 18.07 8.01
C VAL A 55 -3.43 19.46 7.50
N SER A 56 -4.27 19.53 6.47
CA SER A 56 -4.92 20.77 6.01
C SER A 56 -6.23 21.04 6.76
#